data_AF-A0A820TZ96-F1
#
_entry.id   AF-A0A820TZ96-F1
#
_cell.length_a   1.000
_cell.length_b   1.000
_cell.length_c   1.000
_cell.angle_alpha   90.00
_cell.angle_beta   90.00
_cell.angle_gamma   90.00
#
_symmetry.space_group_name_H-M   'P 1'
#
loop_
_entity.id
_entity.type
_entity.pdbx_description
1 polymer ?
#
loop_
_entity_poly.entity_id
_entity_poly.type
_entity_poly.pdbx_seq_one_letter_code
_entity_poly.pdbx_strand_id
1 'polypeptide(L)'
;MAIESKSLWDEFDKLGTEMIVTRSGRRMFPTLQVKIYGMDPTATYLLMVDFIPLDDKRYRYAFYSSSWVVAGKADPHCPGRFHVHPDSPQTGASWMKNVVSFDKLKLTNNLLDENGHIILNSMHRYQPRVHCVYSPSSKADELLVQQTQAFRTFT
;
A
#
# COMPACT_ATOMS: atom_id res chain seq x y z
N MET A 1 -10.96 5.61 -7.90
CA MET A 1 -10.32 4.27 -7.85
C MET A 1 -11.27 3.34 -7.11
N ALA A 2 -11.33 2.07 -7.48
CA ALA A 2 -12.13 1.05 -6.79
C ALA A 2 -11.26 -0.17 -6.49
N ILE A 3 -11.41 -0.75 -5.30
CA ILE A 3 -10.75 -2.02 -4.94
C ILE A 3 -11.49 -3.18 -5.60
N GLU A 4 -10.75 -4.09 -6.21
CA GLU A 4 -11.30 -5.32 -6.78
C GLU A 4 -11.48 -6.39 -5.69
N SER A 5 -12.39 -7.35 -5.92
CA SER A 5 -12.74 -8.37 -4.93
C SER A 5 -13.14 -7.80 -3.56
N LYS A 6 -13.86 -6.67 -3.55
CA LYS A 6 -14.27 -5.98 -2.31
C LYS A 6 -14.99 -6.89 -1.32
N SER A 7 -15.84 -7.80 -1.79
CA SER A 7 -16.55 -8.76 -0.91
C SER A 7 -15.59 -9.62 -0.10
N LEU A 8 -14.49 -10.08 -0.72
CA LEU A 8 -13.47 -10.87 -0.03
C LEU A 8 -12.72 -10.04 1.01
N TRP A 9 -12.36 -8.80 0.67
CA TRP A 9 -11.77 -7.86 1.62
C TRP A 9 -12.68 -7.59 2.81
N ASP A 10 -13.98 -7.39 2.56
CA ASP A 10 -14.97 -7.16 3.61
C ASP A 10 -15.17 -8.41 4.50
N GLU A 11 -15.01 -9.63 3.96
CA GLU A 11 -15.03 -10.87 4.75
C GLU A 11 -13.81 -11.00 5.67
N PHE A 12 -12.61 -10.71 5.16
CA PHE A 12 -11.39 -10.70 5.97
C PHE A 12 -11.43 -9.60 7.04
N ASP A 13 -11.91 -8.40 6.69
CA ASP A 13 -11.99 -7.27 7.62
C ASP A 13 -12.91 -7.56 8.81
N LYS A 14 -14.07 -8.20 8.57
CA LYS A 14 -14.98 -8.64 9.64
C LYS A 14 -14.33 -9.58 10.66
N LEU A 15 -13.35 -10.37 10.24
CA LEU A 15 -12.63 -11.32 11.11
C LEU A 15 -11.36 -10.70 11.73
N GLY A 16 -10.98 -9.49 11.30
CA GLY A 16 -9.71 -8.86 11.64
C GLY A 16 -8.61 -9.38 10.71
N THR A 17 -8.44 -8.72 9.56
CA THR A 17 -7.44 -9.10 8.54
C THR A 17 -6.03 -9.21 9.13
N GLU A 18 -5.38 -10.35 8.92
CA GLU A 18 -4.00 -10.60 9.33
C GLU A 18 -3.12 -10.87 8.12
N MET A 19 -1.94 -10.25 8.09
CA MET A 19 -0.95 -10.43 7.03
C MET A 19 0.32 -11.04 7.61
N ILE A 20 0.81 -12.10 6.96
CA ILE A 20 2.05 -12.77 7.36
C ILE A 20 3.24 -11.93 6.90
N VAL A 21 4.18 -11.68 7.82
CA VAL A 21 5.50 -11.09 7.52
C VAL A 21 6.59 -12.14 7.75
N THR A 22 7.57 -12.21 6.86
CA THR A 22 8.71 -13.13 6.96
C THR A 22 10.01 -12.43 6.64
N ARG A 23 11.14 -12.99 7.08
CA ARG A 23 12.47 -12.43 6.79
C ARG A 23 12.76 -12.28 5.29
N SER A 24 12.31 -13.22 4.47
CA SER A 24 12.50 -13.24 3.01
C SER A 24 11.46 -12.44 2.23
N GLY A 25 10.46 -11.87 2.91
CA GLY A 25 9.33 -11.18 2.28
C GLY A 25 8.20 -12.14 1.88
N ARG A 26 6.97 -11.81 2.27
CA ARG A 26 5.76 -12.57 1.95
C ARG A 26 4.76 -11.70 1.20
N ARG A 27 4.14 -12.26 0.15
CA ARG A 27 3.06 -11.59 -0.59
C ARG A 27 1.79 -11.52 0.25
N MET A 28 1.02 -10.46 0.07
CA MET A 28 -0.28 -10.29 0.72
C MET A 28 -1.31 -11.27 0.16
N PHE A 29 -2.28 -11.61 1.01
CA PHE A 29 -3.52 -12.24 0.58
C PHE A 29 -4.67 -11.69 1.43
N PRO A 30 -5.77 -11.18 0.83
CA PRO A 30 -5.99 -11.02 -0.61
C PRO A 30 -4.96 -10.08 -1.28
N THR A 31 -4.72 -10.26 -2.58
CA THR A 31 -3.83 -9.37 -3.34
C THR A 31 -4.49 -8.00 -3.48
N LEU A 32 -3.71 -6.94 -3.28
CA LEU A 32 -4.21 -5.58 -3.50
C LEU A 32 -4.34 -5.31 -5.00
N GLN A 33 -5.59 -5.24 -5.45
CA GLN A 33 -5.96 -5.01 -6.84
C GLN A 33 -6.91 -3.83 -6.92
N VAL A 34 -6.62 -2.90 -7.84
CA VAL A 34 -7.38 -1.67 -7.98
C VAL A 34 -7.70 -1.38 -9.43
N LYS A 35 -8.92 -0.90 -9.67
CA LYS A 35 -9.33 -0.36 -10.96
C LYS A 35 -9.37 1.15 -10.90
N ILE A 36 -8.70 1.77 -11.85
CA ILE A 36 -8.48 3.21 -11.89
C ILE A 36 -9.35 3.82 -12.99
N TYR A 37 -9.88 5.02 -12.71
CA TYR A 37 -10.77 5.75 -13.59
C TYR A 37 -10.46 7.25 -13.47
N GLY A 38 -10.76 8.01 -14.52
CA GLY A 38 -10.68 9.48 -14.50
C GLY A 38 -9.26 10.08 -14.53
N MET A 39 -8.26 9.32 -15.00
CA MET A 39 -6.94 9.86 -15.32
C MET A 39 -6.97 10.55 -16.70
N ASP A 40 -6.06 11.50 -16.93
CA ASP A 40 -5.83 12.01 -18.29
C ASP A 40 -5.15 10.90 -19.12
N PRO A 41 -5.74 10.45 -20.25
CA PRO A 41 -5.20 9.38 -21.07
C PRO A 41 -3.76 9.62 -21.58
N THR A 42 -3.37 10.88 -21.75
CA THR A 42 -2.09 11.29 -22.35
C THR A 42 -1.00 11.60 -21.32
N ALA A 43 -1.42 11.97 -20.11
CA ALA A 43 -0.53 12.20 -18.98
C ALA A 43 0.14 10.91 -18.50
N THR A 44 1.36 11.03 -17.97
CA THR A 44 2.11 9.92 -17.38
C THR A 44 1.95 9.92 -15.86
N TYR A 45 1.79 8.74 -15.26
CA TYR A 45 1.61 8.56 -13.83
C TYR A 45 2.48 7.43 -13.27
N LEU A 46 2.94 7.60 -12.04
CA LEU A 46 3.51 6.54 -11.19
C LEU A 46 2.44 6.04 -10.22
N LEU A 47 2.37 4.72 -10.06
CA LEU A 47 1.56 4.09 -9.02
C LEU A 47 2.46 3.46 -7.97
N MET A 48 2.15 3.69 -6.70
CA MET A 48 2.93 3.16 -5.58
C MET A 48 2.05 2.91 -4.36
N VAL A 49 2.51 2.02 -3.49
CA VAL A 49 1.82 1.65 -2.25
C VAL A 49 2.73 1.91 -1.07
N ASP A 50 2.18 2.48 -0.01
CA ASP A 50 2.79 2.47 1.32
C ASP A 50 1.84 1.92 2.38
N PHE A 51 2.38 1.75 3.58
CA PHE A 51 1.66 1.31 4.76
C PHE A 51 1.91 2.31 5.87
N ILE A 52 0.84 2.88 6.41
CA ILE A 52 0.92 3.75 7.59
C ILE A 52 0.43 2.98 8.81
N PRO A 53 1.02 3.20 9.99
CA PRO A 53 0.50 2.67 11.23
C PRO A 53 -0.89 3.25 11.51
N LEU A 54 -1.83 2.40 11.95
CA LEU A 54 -3.18 2.82 12.31
C LEU A 54 -3.24 3.45 13.71
N ASP A 55 -2.34 3.04 14.61
CA ASP A 55 -2.22 3.55 15.98
C ASP A 55 -0.82 3.34 16.57
N ASP A 56 -0.57 3.95 17.73
CA ASP A 56 0.64 3.81 18.54
C ASP A 56 0.47 2.68 19.58
N LYS A 57 -0.03 1.51 19.16
CA LYS A 57 -0.25 0.36 20.05
C LYS A 57 0.36 -0.93 19.50
N ARG A 58 0.89 -1.74 20.41
CA ARG A 58 1.29 -3.12 20.15
C ARG A 58 0.22 -4.09 20.63
N TYR A 59 -0.06 -5.10 19.83
CA TYR A 59 -1.14 -6.05 20.08
C TYR A 59 -0.63 -7.44 20.47
N ARG A 60 -1.52 -8.25 21.06
CA ARG A 60 -1.33 -9.70 21.26
C ARG A 60 -2.67 -10.40 21.07
N TYR A 61 -2.65 -11.59 20.49
CA TYR A 61 -3.85 -12.42 20.39
C TYR A 61 -4.08 -13.19 21.71
N ALA A 62 -5.27 -13.05 22.29
CA ALA A 62 -5.70 -13.77 23.48
C ALA A 62 -6.50 -15.01 23.07
N PHE A 63 -5.88 -16.19 23.12
CA PHE A 63 -6.49 -17.45 22.67
C PHE A 63 -7.74 -17.86 23.45
N TYR A 64 -7.83 -17.52 24.75
CA TYR A 64 -8.96 -17.89 25.59
C TYR A 64 -10.24 -17.12 25.25
N SER A 65 -10.11 -15.92 24.69
CA SER A 65 -11.23 -15.05 24.28
C SER A 65 -11.31 -14.86 22.77
N SER A 66 -10.45 -15.55 22.02
CA SER A 66 -10.31 -15.44 20.56
C SER A 66 -10.28 -14.00 20.05
N SER A 67 -9.54 -13.12 20.74
CA SER A 67 -9.59 -11.68 20.49
C SER A 67 -8.23 -11.00 20.54
N TRP A 68 -8.08 -9.94 19.76
CA TRP A 68 -6.92 -9.05 19.80
C TRP A 68 -7.00 -8.09 20.99
N VAL A 69 -5.95 -8.03 21.80
CA VAL A 69 -5.84 -7.13 22.96
C VAL A 69 -4.59 -6.26 22.88
N VAL A 70 -4.66 -5.06 23.47
CA VAL A 70 -3.50 -4.17 23.56
C VAL A 70 -2.51 -4.75 24.57
N ALA A 71 -1.27 -4.94 24.13
CA ALA A 71 -0.17 -5.44 24.95
C ALA A 71 0.74 -4.31 25.46
N GLY A 72 0.76 -3.15 24.79
CA GLY A 72 1.57 -2.00 25.18
C GLY A 72 1.62 -0.91 24.12
N LYS A 73 2.62 -0.02 24.24
CA LYS A 73 2.95 1.01 23.26
C LYS A 73 3.56 0.38 21.99
N ALA A 74 3.38 1.01 20.83
CA ALA A 74 4.02 0.54 19.60
C ALA A 74 5.55 0.59 19.70
N ASP A 75 6.19 -0.32 18.98
CA ASP A 75 7.64 -0.29 18.75
C ASP A 75 7.98 0.90 17.82
N PRO A 76 9.21 1.46 17.89
CA PRO A 76 9.61 2.56 17.02
C PRO A 76 9.34 2.26 15.54
N HIS A 77 8.74 3.22 14.84
CA HIS A 77 8.42 3.06 13.42
C HIS A 77 9.69 2.94 12.59
N CYS A 78 9.71 1.97 11.68
CA CYS A 78 10.71 1.89 10.63
C CYS A 78 10.47 3.02 9.62
N PRO A 79 11.52 3.53 8.95
CA PRO A 79 11.34 4.45 7.83
C PRO A 79 10.38 3.83 6.80
N GLY A 80 9.29 4.54 6.50
CA GLY A 80 8.29 4.08 5.55
C GLY A 80 8.93 3.82 4.19
N ARG A 81 8.61 2.65 3.60
CA ARG A 81 9.04 2.29 2.25
C ARG A 81 7.85 2.29 1.31
N PHE A 82 8.07 2.80 0.11
CA PHE A 82 7.11 2.68 -0.98
C PHE A 82 7.45 1.48 -1.85
N HIS A 83 6.42 0.75 -2.25
CA HIS A 83 6.50 -0.20 -3.34
C HIS A 83 5.94 0.45 -4.60
N VAL A 84 6.81 0.73 -5.57
CA VAL A 84 6.41 1.26 -6.88
C VAL A 84 5.94 0.12 -7.76
N HIS A 85 4.82 0.29 -8.46
CA HIS A 85 4.32 -0.71 -9.39
C HIS A 85 5.36 -0.93 -10.52
N PRO A 86 5.70 -2.19 -10.89
CA PRO A 86 6.74 -2.48 -11.87
C PRO A 86 6.54 -1.81 -13.23
N ASP A 87 5.29 -1.62 -13.65
CA ASP A 87 4.95 -0.98 -14.92
C ASP A 87 4.99 0.56 -14.86
N SER A 88 5.33 1.15 -13.71
CA SER A 88 5.49 2.60 -13.60
C SER A 88 6.82 3.07 -14.21
N PRO A 89 6.87 4.24 -14.85
CA PRO A 89 5.74 5.14 -15.13
C PRO A 89 4.94 4.69 -16.37
N GLN A 90 3.63 4.95 -16.37
CA GLN A 90 2.73 4.63 -17.50
C GLN A 90 1.69 5.74 -17.72
N THR A 91 1.18 5.88 -18.94
CA THR A 91 0.11 6.82 -19.29
C THR A 91 -1.21 6.55 -18.54
N GLY A 92 -2.08 7.55 -18.39
CA GLY A 92 -3.40 7.31 -17.82
C GLY A 92 -4.21 6.30 -18.64
N ALA A 93 -4.02 6.27 -19.96
CA ALA A 93 -4.72 5.35 -20.86
C ALA A 93 -4.44 3.87 -20.54
N SER A 94 -3.19 3.45 -20.33
CA SER A 94 -2.94 2.03 -20.04
C SER A 94 -3.16 1.66 -18.59
N TRP A 95 -3.02 2.60 -17.63
CA TRP A 95 -3.46 2.36 -16.25
C TRP A 95 -4.97 2.11 -16.14
N MET A 96 -5.79 2.84 -16.90
CA MET A 96 -7.25 2.67 -16.90
C MET A 96 -7.71 1.48 -17.76
N LYS A 97 -6.84 0.89 -18.59
CA LYS A 97 -7.20 -0.20 -19.52
C LYS A 97 -7.61 -1.48 -18.80
N ASN A 98 -6.87 -1.85 -17.75
CA ASN A 98 -7.04 -3.09 -17.01
C ASN A 98 -6.97 -2.84 -15.49
N VAL A 99 -7.30 -3.86 -14.70
CA VAL A 99 -7.05 -3.84 -13.25
C VAL A 99 -5.55 -3.81 -12.99
N VAL A 100 -5.12 -2.92 -12.09
CA VAL A 100 -3.74 -2.81 -11.61
C VAL A 100 -3.58 -3.73 -10.40
N SER A 101 -2.56 -4.58 -10.40
CA SER A 101 -2.34 -5.60 -9.37
C SER A 101 -0.97 -5.45 -8.71
N PHE A 102 -0.95 -5.30 -7.40
CA PHE A 102 0.29 -5.26 -6.60
C PHE A 102 0.68 -6.65 -6.09
N ASP A 103 0.68 -7.65 -6.97
CA ASP A 103 0.96 -9.06 -6.64
C ASP A 103 2.45 -9.33 -6.30
N LYS A 104 3.35 -8.48 -6.80
CA LYS A 104 4.78 -8.52 -6.49
C LYS A 104 5.14 -7.83 -5.18
N LEU A 105 4.21 -7.12 -4.54
CA LEU A 105 4.43 -6.48 -3.24
C LEU A 105 4.65 -7.54 -2.16
N LYS A 106 5.73 -7.36 -1.39
CA LYS A 106 6.10 -8.25 -0.28
C LYS A 106 6.30 -7.47 1.00
N LEU A 107 5.84 -8.07 2.10
CA LEU A 107 5.99 -7.59 3.47
C LEU A 107 7.06 -8.39 4.21
N THR A 108 7.95 -7.70 4.93
CA THR A 108 9.03 -8.31 5.71
C THR A 108 9.11 -7.71 7.10
N ASN A 109 9.63 -8.49 8.06
CA ASN A 109 9.99 -8.02 9.39
C ASN A 109 11.52 -7.83 9.55
N ASN A 110 12.29 -8.00 8.47
CA ASN A 110 13.72 -7.75 8.47
C ASN A 110 14.00 -6.25 8.34
N LEU A 111 14.45 -5.61 9.42
CA LEU A 111 14.80 -4.18 9.45
C LEU A 111 15.96 -3.83 8.51
N LEU A 112 16.79 -4.81 8.15
CA LEU A 112 17.93 -4.67 7.27
C LEU A 112 17.66 -5.25 5.87
N ASP A 113 16.40 -5.29 5.43
CA ASP A 113 16.06 -5.78 4.10
C ASP A 113 16.63 -4.88 3.00
N GLU A 114 17.45 -5.43 2.11
CA GLU A 114 18.04 -4.73 0.95
C GLU A 114 17.25 -4.95 -0.35
N ASN A 115 16.23 -5.81 -0.34
CA ASN A 115 15.46 -6.17 -1.54
C ASN A 115 14.36 -5.16 -1.90
N GLY A 116 14.22 -4.08 -1.10
CA GLY A 116 13.17 -3.09 -1.30
C GLY A 116 11.77 -3.58 -0.90
N HIS A 117 11.67 -4.61 -0.06
CA HIS A 117 10.39 -5.04 0.51
C HIS A 117 9.89 -4.00 1.52
N ILE A 118 8.57 -3.99 1.76
CA ILE A 118 7.95 -3.13 2.78
C ILE A 118 8.23 -3.75 4.14
N ILE A 119 8.91 -3.00 5.01
CA ILE A 119 9.26 -3.43 6.35
C ILE A 119 8.12 -3.04 7.31
N LEU A 120 7.58 -4.01 8.04
CA LEU A 120 6.54 -3.81 9.04
C LEU A 120 6.93 -4.50 10.35
N ASN A 121 6.67 -3.81 11.47
CA ASN A 121 6.74 -4.44 12.79
C ASN A 121 5.57 -5.40 12.97
N SER A 122 5.86 -6.65 13.36
CA SER A 122 4.84 -7.65 13.71
C SER A 122 3.95 -7.17 14.85
N MET A 123 2.69 -7.62 14.90
CA MET A 123 1.74 -7.30 15.98
C MET A 123 1.33 -5.81 16.07
N HIS A 124 1.41 -5.09 14.96
CA HIS A 124 0.95 -3.72 14.81
C HIS A 124 -0.10 -3.65 13.70
N ARG A 125 -0.98 -2.64 13.75
CA ARG A 125 -2.03 -2.44 12.75
C ARG A 125 -1.57 -1.42 11.72
N TYR A 126 -1.82 -1.72 10.45
CA TYR A 126 -1.42 -0.87 9.33
C TYR A 126 -2.58 -0.64 8.35
N GLN A 127 -2.59 0.53 7.73
CA GLN A 127 -3.47 0.87 6.62
C GLN A 127 -2.63 0.93 5.34
N PRO A 128 -2.87 0.05 4.35
CA PRO A 128 -2.31 0.23 3.01
C PRO A 128 -2.92 1.47 2.36
N ARG A 129 -2.10 2.23 1.61
CA ARG A 129 -2.58 3.35 0.79
C ARG A 129 -2.01 3.25 -0.61
N VAL A 130 -2.87 3.48 -1.60
CA VAL A 130 -2.45 3.54 -3.00
C VAL A 130 -2.31 5.00 -3.40
N HIS A 131 -1.14 5.34 -3.95
CA HIS A 131 -0.82 6.67 -4.43
C HIS A 131 -0.74 6.67 -5.95
N CYS A 132 -1.34 7.70 -6.54
CA CYS A 132 -1.22 8.00 -7.96
C CYS A 132 -0.54 9.36 -8.11
N VAL A 133 0.70 9.34 -8.60
CA VAL A 133 1.53 10.54 -8.74
C VAL A 133 1.66 10.88 -10.21
N TYR A 134 1.28 12.10 -10.59
CA TYR A 134 1.51 12.60 -11.94
C TYR A 134 3.02 12.78 -12.18
N SER A 135 3.52 12.21 -13.27
CA SER A 135 4.91 12.30 -13.70
C SER A 135 4.99 13.24 -14.90
N PRO A 136 5.47 14.48 -14.74
CA PRO A 136 5.65 15.40 -15.85
C PRO A 136 6.68 14.83 -16.84
N SER A 137 6.39 14.92 -18.14
CA SER A 137 7.31 14.53 -19.22
C SER A 137 8.02 15.72 -19.86
N SER A 138 7.62 16.95 -19.51
CA SER A 138 8.22 18.20 -19.98
C SER A 138 8.49 19.20 -18.85
N LYS A 139 9.42 20.14 -19.06
CA LYS A 139 9.68 21.26 -18.13
C LYS A 139 8.46 22.16 -17.90
N ALA A 140 7.53 22.22 -18.87
CA ALA A 140 6.28 22.97 -18.73
C ALA A 140 5.32 22.26 -17.75
N ASP A 141 5.30 20.92 -17.78
CA ASP A 141 4.50 20.11 -16.86
C ASP A 141 5.07 20.14 -15.43
N GLU A 142 6.40 20.22 -15.27
CA GLU A 142 7.04 20.39 -13.95
C GLU A 142 6.58 21.69 -13.25
N LEU A 143 6.41 22.78 -14.00
CA LEU A 143 5.92 24.06 -13.47
C LEU A 143 4.45 24.00 -13.04
N LEU A 144 3.62 23.20 -13.73
CA LEU A 144 2.22 22.96 -13.35
C LEU A 144 2.11 22.10 -12.08
N VAL A 145 2.98 21.10 -11.93
CA VAL A 145 3.06 20.25 -10.72
C VAL A 145 3.54 21.06 -9.51
N GLN A 146 4.44 22.03 -9.68
CA GLN A 146 4.84 22.92 -8.58
C GLN A 146 3.69 23.83 -8.10
N GLN A 147 2.72 24.14 -8.97
CA GLN A 147 1.55 24.94 -8.63
C GLN A 147 0.40 24.12 -8.04
N THR A 148 0.35 22.82 -8.29
CA THR A 148 -0.66 21.89 -7.76
C THR A 148 0.01 20.80 -6.92
N GLN A 149 -0.10 20.90 -5.59
CA GLN A 149 0.25 19.79 -4.68
C GLN A 149 -0.65 18.57 -4.94
N ALA A 150 -0.38 17.79 -5.99
CA ALA A 150 -1.26 16.74 -6.46
C ALA A 150 -0.85 15.36 -5.89
N PHE A 151 -0.69 15.27 -4.57
CA PHE A 151 -0.71 13.97 -3.89
C PHE A 151 -2.17 13.58 -3.67
N ARG A 152 -2.71 12.72 -4.55
CA ARG A 152 -3.99 12.07 -4.27
C ARG A 152 -3.72 10.70 -3.65
N THR A 153 -3.81 10.66 -2.32
CA THR A 153 -3.79 9.43 -1.55
C THR A 153 -5.21 8.89 -1.42
N PHE A 154 -5.42 7.63 -1.78
CA PHE A 154 -6.67 6.93 -1.56
C PHE A 154 -6.48 5.94 -0.40
N THR A 155 -7.35 6.02 0.61
CA THR A 155 -7.43 5.12 1.77
C THR A 155 -8.46 4.04 1.54
#